data_AF-A0A935Z2J8-F1
#
_entry.id   AF-A0A935Z2J8-F1
#
_cell.length_a   1.000
_cell.length_b   1.000
_cell.length_c   1.000
_cell.angle_alpha   90.00
_cell.angle_beta   90.00
_cell.angle_gamma   90.00
#
_symmetry.space_group_name_H-M   'P 1'
#
loop_
_entity.id
_entity.type
_entity.pdbx_description
1 polymer ?
#
loop_
_entity_poly.entity_id
_entity_poly.type
_entity_poly.pdbx_seq_one_letter_code
_entity_poly.pdbx_strand_id
1 'polypeptide(L)'
;MDAKLATCLLYTKVLTADGMMTENERAFLEQAMKHHGLTAEDRQKVLDLEGWDRAESALKSLDRESKERIVADLLDAASADGRLSPLEVATVKAIARDLGVET
;
A
#
# COMPACT_ATOMS: atom_id res chain seq x y z
N MET A 1 -6.38 6.24 -12.93
CA MET A 1 -5.97 4.98 -12.29
C MET A 1 -7.11 4.53 -11.41
N ASP A 2 -7.42 3.24 -11.39
CA ASP A 2 -8.44 2.70 -10.50
C ASP A 2 -7.97 2.76 -9.03
N ALA A 3 -8.88 3.03 -8.09
CA ALA A 3 -8.53 3.19 -6.68
C ALA A 3 -7.95 1.90 -6.08
N LYS A 4 -8.39 0.72 -6.53
CA LYS A 4 -7.89 -0.57 -6.04
C LYS A 4 -6.46 -0.81 -6.47
N LEU A 5 -6.15 -0.49 -7.74
CA LEU A 5 -4.79 -0.53 -8.26
C LEU A 5 -3.89 0.45 -7.51
N ALA A 6 -4.37 1.67 -7.28
CA ALA A 6 -3.65 2.68 -6.52
C ALA A 6 -3.36 2.22 -5.08
N THR A 7 -4.32 1.60 -4.40
CA THR A 7 -4.15 1.03 -3.06
C THR A 7 -3.06 -0.05 -3.05
N CYS A 8 -3.11 -1.02 -3.97
CA CYS A 8 -2.09 -2.07 -4.02
C CYS A 8 -0.69 -1.52 -4.39
N LEU A 9 -0.60 -0.52 -5.27
CA LEU A 9 0.67 0.16 -5.57
C LEU A 9 1.23 0.88 -4.34
N LEU A 10 0.37 1.50 -3.54
CA LEU A 10 0.75 2.15 -2.29
C LEU A 10 1.26 1.13 -1.26
N TYR A 11 0.63 -0.05 -1.19
CA TYR A 11 1.09 -1.15 -0.35
C TYR A 11 2.49 -1.59 -0.75
N THR A 12 2.72 -1.85 -2.04
CA THR A 12 4.05 -2.21 -2.53
C THR A 12 5.10 -1.15 -2.17
N LYS A 13 4.78 0.14 -2.30
CA LYS A 13 5.70 1.24 -1.94
C LYS A 13 6.17 1.19 -0.48
N VAL A 14 5.28 0.85 0.45
CA VAL A 14 5.63 0.72 1.87
C VAL A 14 6.45 -0.55 2.11
N LEU A 15 5.99 -1.67 1.57
CA LEU A 15 6.62 -2.98 1.76
C LEU A 15 7.99 -3.09 1.09
N THR A 16 8.33 -2.21 0.15
CA THR A 16 9.67 -2.15 -0.48
C THR A 16 10.48 -0.96 0.00
N ALA A 17 10.05 -0.25 1.06
CA ALA A 17 10.68 1.01 1.47
C ALA A 17 12.15 0.82 1.89
N ASP A 18 12.50 -0.35 2.44
CA ASP A 18 13.86 -0.72 2.83
C ASP A 18 14.66 -1.43 1.71
N GLY A 19 14.06 -1.57 0.53
CA GLY A 19 14.66 -2.20 -0.63
C GLY A 19 14.56 -3.73 -0.64
N MET A 20 13.91 -4.35 0.35
CA MET A 20 13.59 -5.77 0.36
C MET A 20 12.09 -5.96 0.54
N MET A 21 11.59 -7.13 0.13
CA MET A 21 10.20 -7.50 0.35
C MET A 21 10.20 -8.96 0.76
N THR A 22 9.75 -9.23 1.99
CA THR A 22 9.80 -10.57 2.57
C THR A 22 8.72 -11.48 1.96
N GLU A 23 8.80 -12.78 2.28
CA GLU A 23 7.77 -13.74 1.85
C GLU A 23 6.39 -13.42 2.46
N ASN A 24 6.35 -12.92 3.69
CA ASN A 24 5.09 -12.58 4.36
C ASN A 24 4.47 -11.30 3.79
N GLU A 25 5.28 -10.30 3.50
CA GLU A 25 4.85 -9.09 2.81
C GLU A 25 4.33 -9.41 1.39
N ARG A 26 4.97 -10.38 0.72
CA ARG A 26 4.49 -10.91 -0.56
C ARG A 26 3.17 -11.64 -0.45
N ALA A 27 3.03 -12.50 0.54
CA ALA A 27 1.76 -13.18 0.79
C ALA A 27 0.63 -12.18 1.12
N PHE A 28 0.94 -11.11 1.87
CA PHE A 28 0.00 -10.02 2.13
C PHE A 28 -0.38 -9.30 0.84
N LEU A 29 0.60 -8.85 0.04
CA LEU A 29 0.33 -8.10 -1.20
C LEU A 29 -0.50 -8.94 -2.18
N GLU A 30 -0.20 -10.23 -2.31
CA GLU A 30 -1.00 -11.15 -3.13
C GLU A 30 -2.43 -11.28 -2.64
N GLN A 31 -2.64 -11.36 -1.33
CA GLN A 31 -3.97 -11.42 -0.74
C GLN A 31 -4.74 -10.11 -0.94
N ALA A 32 -4.08 -8.96 -0.76
CA ALA A 32 -4.68 -7.65 -1.02
C ALA A 32 -5.11 -7.51 -2.49
N MET A 33 -4.24 -7.89 -3.43
CA MET A 33 -4.56 -7.88 -4.86
C MET A 33 -5.75 -8.79 -5.20
N LYS A 34 -5.84 -9.96 -4.57
CA LYS A 34 -6.98 -10.88 -4.71
C LYS A 34 -8.26 -10.29 -4.10
N HIS A 35 -8.18 -9.74 -2.90
CA HIS A 35 -9.30 -9.16 -2.16
C HIS A 35 -9.95 -7.99 -2.93
N HIS A 36 -9.12 -7.10 -3.47
CA HIS A 36 -9.61 -5.99 -4.29
C HIS A 36 -10.12 -6.43 -5.68
N GLY A 37 -9.84 -7.66 -6.10
CA GLY A 37 -10.27 -8.22 -7.37
C GLY A 37 -9.47 -7.68 -8.56
N LEU A 38 -8.18 -7.38 -8.37
CA LEU A 38 -7.32 -6.93 -9.48
C LEU A 38 -7.22 -8.00 -10.56
N THR A 39 -7.30 -7.55 -11.82
CA THR A 39 -7.07 -8.38 -13.00
C THR A 39 -5.60 -8.83 -13.07
N ALA A 40 -5.28 -9.83 -13.91
CA ALA A 40 -3.90 -10.24 -14.11
C ALA A 40 -3.01 -9.09 -14.61
N GLU A 41 -3.56 -8.23 -15.47
CA GLU A 41 -2.87 -7.03 -15.97
C GLU A 41 -2.59 -6.03 -14.85
N ASP A 42 -3.58 -5.73 -14.00
CA ASP A 42 -3.39 -4.80 -12.89
C ASP A 42 -2.40 -5.34 -11.85
N ARG A 43 -2.42 -6.64 -11.59
CA ARG A 43 -1.44 -7.29 -10.70
C ARG A 43 -0.02 -7.13 -11.25
N GLN A 44 0.15 -7.30 -12.56
CA GLN A 44 1.45 -7.10 -13.19
C GLN A 44 1.93 -5.65 -13.01
N LYS A 45 1.04 -4.67 -13.18
CA LYS A 45 1.35 -3.25 -12.91
C LYS A 45 1.79 -3.00 -11.47
N VAL A 46 1.14 -3.64 -10.49
CA VAL A 46 1.55 -3.56 -9.08
C VAL A 46 2.97 -4.11 -8.86
N LEU A 47 3.29 -5.24 -9.49
CA LEU A 47 4.61 -5.89 -9.38
C LEU A 47 5.72 -5.10 -10.09
N ASP A 48 5.39 -4.49 -11.23
CA ASP A 48 6.32 -3.69 -12.03
C ASP A 48 6.40 -2.22 -11.57
N LEU A 49 5.67 -1.86 -10.50
CA LEU A 49 5.54 -0.51 -9.97
C LEU A 49 5.06 0.53 -11.02
N GLU A 50 4.27 0.07 -12.00
CA GLU A 50 3.79 0.93 -13.07
C GLU A 50 2.75 1.93 -12.53
N GLY A 51 3.08 3.22 -12.63
CA GLY A 51 2.21 4.30 -12.17
C GLY A 51 2.24 4.56 -10.66
N TRP A 52 3.25 4.04 -9.94
CA TRP A 52 3.39 4.23 -8.49
C TRP A 52 3.38 5.72 -8.07
N ASP A 53 3.86 6.61 -8.96
CA ASP A 53 4.01 8.06 -8.75
C ASP A 53 2.65 8.76 -8.65
N ARG A 54 1.60 8.12 -9.18
CA ARG A 54 0.23 8.65 -9.21
C ARG A 54 -0.69 7.98 -8.21
N ALA A 55 -0.24 6.93 -7.52
CA ALA A 55 -1.06 6.15 -6.59
C ALA A 55 -1.64 7.01 -5.46
N GLU A 56 -0.79 7.79 -4.78
CA GLU A 56 -1.23 8.69 -3.70
C GLU A 56 -2.26 9.72 -4.18
N SER A 57 -2.04 10.31 -5.35
CA SER A 57 -2.96 11.29 -5.92
C SER A 57 -4.32 10.70 -6.26
N ALA A 58 -4.36 9.43 -6.70
CA ALA A 58 -5.60 8.71 -6.97
C ALA A 58 -6.41 8.40 -5.70
N LEU A 59 -5.76 8.32 -4.54
CA LEU A 59 -6.40 8.01 -3.26
C LEU A 59 -6.82 9.27 -2.48
N LYS A 60 -6.30 10.45 -2.83
CA LYS A 60 -6.67 11.73 -2.19
C LYS A 60 -8.15 12.08 -2.29
N SER A 61 -8.85 11.62 -3.34
CA SER A 61 -10.28 11.86 -3.53
C SER A 61 -11.20 10.90 -2.75
N LEU A 62 -10.64 9.88 -2.09
CA LEU A 62 -11.44 8.97 -1.27
C LEU A 62 -11.98 9.69 -0.02
N ASP A 63 -13.07 9.14 0.52
CA ASP A 63 -13.60 9.58 1.80
C ASP A 63 -12.63 9.24 2.95
N ARG A 64 -12.88 9.86 4.11
CA ARG A 64 -12.00 9.72 5.27
C ARG A 64 -11.93 8.27 5.75
N GLU A 65 -13.06 7.57 5.78
CA GLU A 65 -13.13 6.18 6.22
C GLU A 65 -12.27 5.25 5.34
N SER A 66 -12.33 5.40 4.01
CA SER A 66 -11.50 4.60 3.11
C SER A 66 -10.01 4.90 3.27
N LYS A 67 -9.65 6.17 3.50
CA LYS A 67 -8.24 6.54 3.74
C LYS A 67 -7.72 5.98 5.06
N GLU A 68 -8.52 6.06 6.13
CA GLU A 68 -8.20 5.47 7.42
C GLU A 68 -8.02 3.94 7.30
N ARG A 69 -8.88 3.28 6.51
CA ARG A 69 -8.74 1.84 6.23
C ARG A 69 -7.42 1.52 5.54
N ILE A 70 -7.06 2.26 4.49
CA ILE A 70 -5.79 2.07 3.75
C ILE A 70 -4.59 2.20 4.68
N VAL A 71 -4.61 3.20 5.58
CA VAL A 71 -3.53 3.41 6.55
C VAL A 71 -3.47 2.28 7.59
N ALA A 72 -4.63 1.79 8.06
CA ALA A 72 -4.68 0.65 8.96
C ALA A 72 -4.13 -0.63 8.30
N ASP A 73 -4.58 -0.93 7.08
CA ASP A 73 -4.10 -2.08 6.31
C ASP A 73 -2.58 -2.01 6.08
N LEU A 74 -2.02 -0.82 5.85
CA LEU A 74 -0.58 -0.60 5.71
C LEU A 74 0.19 -0.91 7.01
N LEU A 75 -0.34 -0.51 8.16
CA LEU A 75 0.26 -0.82 9.45
C LEU A 75 0.21 -2.33 9.72
N ASP A 76 -0.92 -2.97 9.43
CA ASP A 76 -1.08 -4.42 9.58
C ASP A 76 -0.10 -5.17 8.67
N ALA A 77 0.02 -4.76 7.41
CA ALA A 77 0.93 -5.34 6.42
C ALA A 77 2.38 -5.30 6.86
N ALA A 78 2.87 -4.13 7.23
CA ALA A 78 4.27 -3.95 7.62
C ALA A 78 4.53 -4.44 9.06
N SER A 79 3.48 -4.79 9.82
CA SER A 79 3.60 -5.53 11.08
C SER A 79 3.54 -7.05 10.92
N ALA A 80 3.29 -7.58 9.71
CA ALA A 80 3.07 -9.01 9.47
C ALA A 80 4.28 -9.89 9.86
N ASP A 81 5.50 -9.35 9.79
CA ASP A 81 6.74 -10.01 10.25
C ASP A 81 7.05 -9.77 11.74
N GLY A 82 6.11 -9.18 12.49
CA GLY A 82 6.22 -8.88 13.91
C GLY A 82 7.11 -7.68 14.24
N ARG A 83 7.68 -7.01 13.23
CA ARG A 83 8.45 -5.77 13.38
C ARG A 83 8.30 -4.87 12.17
N LEU A 84 7.75 -3.68 12.40
CA LEU A 84 7.85 -2.56 11.48
C LEU A 84 9.28 -1.99 11.54
N SER A 85 9.96 -1.91 10.41
CA SER A 85 11.22 -1.17 10.36
C SER A 85 10.98 0.33 10.59
N PRO A 86 11.94 1.09 11.15
CA PRO A 86 11.79 2.54 11.28
C PRO A 86 11.47 3.25 9.95
N LEU A 87 11.91 2.67 8.83
CA LEU A 87 11.70 3.21 7.49
C LEU A 87 10.29 2.94 6.97
N GLU A 88 9.72 1.76 7.20
CA GLU A 88 8.30 1.48 6.94
C GLU A 88 7.40 2.41 7.76
N VAL A 89 7.66 2.55 9.07
CA VAL A 89 6.88 3.45 9.93
C VAL A 89 6.93 4.90 9.42
N ALA A 90 8.11 5.37 9.03
CA ALA A 90 8.26 6.72 8.47
C ALA A 90 7.48 6.86 7.15
N THR A 91 7.48 5.82 6.32
CA THR A 91 6.76 5.80 5.03
C THR A 91 5.25 5.79 5.24
N VAL A 92 4.73 4.96 6.14
CA VAL A 92 3.29 4.95 6.49
C VAL A 92 2.85 6.30 7.03
N LYS A 93 3.63 6.93 7.91
CA LYS A 93 3.32 8.27 8.44
C LYS A 93 3.33 9.36 7.37
N ALA A 94 4.24 9.28 6.40
CA ALA A 94 4.27 10.20 5.27
C ALA A 94 3.01 10.05 4.41
N ILE A 95 2.64 8.81 4.09
CA ILE A 95 1.43 8.48 3.33
C ILE A 95 0.16 8.93 4.07
N ALA A 96 0.06 8.65 5.37
CA ALA A 96 -1.09 9.08 6.18
C ALA A 96 -1.26 10.60 6.15
N ARG A 97 -0.15 11.35 6.29
CA ARG A 97 -0.14 12.80 6.16
C ARG A 97 -0.60 13.26 4.78
N ASP A 98 -0.13 12.62 3.72
CA ASP A 98 -0.50 12.98 2.34
C ASP A 98 -1.95 12.65 2.00
N LEU A 99 -2.53 11.64 2.67
CA LEU A 99 -3.95 11.31 2.58
C LEU A 99 -4.84 12.20 3.47
N GLY A 100 -4.24 12.91 4.43
CA GLY A 100 -4.95 13.73 5.42
C GLY A 100 -5.54 12.93 6.57
N VAL A 101 -4.92 11.79 6.92
CA VAL A 101 -5.27 10.92 8.05
C VAL A 101 -4.30 11.16 9.20
N GLU A 102 -4.82 11.27 10.42
CA GLU A 102 -4.01 11.36 11.63
C GLU A 102 -3.64 9.95 12.11
N THR A 103 -2.34 9.69 12.28
CA THR A 103 -1.76 8.43 12.78
C THR A 103 -0.83 8.65 13.95
#